data_AF-A0A0F9N629-F1
#
_entry.id   AF-A0A0F9N629-F1
#
_cell.length_a   1.000
_cell.length_b   1.000
_cell.length_c   1.000
_cell.angle_alpha   90.00
_cell.angle_beta   90.00
_cell.angle_gamma   90.00
#
_symmetry.space_group_name_H-M   'P 1'
#
loop_
_entity.id
_entity.type
_entity.pdbx_description
1 polymer ?
#
loop_
_entity_poly.entity_id
_entity_poly.type
_entity_poly.pdbx_seq_one_letter_code
_entity_poly.pdbx_strand_id
1 'polypeptide(L)'
;MNLNPETIGAYKELLLNPSKHKLDFKPITECFEKSDDVTAKHILAKEFIDYLNKPLPKVILYIVMNQVFGQCDGKDSSGNLGYHLKFKADTGG
;
A
#
# COMPACT_ATOMS: atom_id res chain seq x y z
N MET A 1 -5.72 -15.94 -11.42
CA MET A 1 -5.41 -14.53 -11.71
C MET A 1 -4.08 -14.50 -12.45
N ASN A 2 -4.05 -14.15 -13.73
CA ASN A 2 -2.79 -13.95 -14.43
C ASN A 2 -2.30 -12.53 -14.11
N LEU A 3 -1.20 -12.44 -13.35
CA LEU A 3 -0.56 -11.17 -13.02
C LEU A 3 0.17 -10.65 -14.26
N ASN A 4 -0.55 -9.95 -15.14
CA ASN A 4 0.05 -9.26 -16.28
C ASN A 4 0.26 -7.76 -15.95
N PRO A 5 1.14 -7.06 -16.70
CA PRO A 5 1.42 -5.65 -16.47
C PRO A 5 0.17 -4.76 -16.51
N GLU A 6 -0.80 -5.11 -17.36
CA GLU A 6 -2.07 -4.38 -17.50
C GLU A 6 -2.91 -4.45 -16.22
N THR A 7 -3.02 -5.64 -15.62
CA THR A 7 -3.73 -5.84 -14.34
C THR A 7 -3.05 -5.05 -13.22
N ILE A 8 -1.72 -5.10 -13.13
CA ILE A 8 -0.96 -4.30 -12.15
C ILE A 8 -1.22 -2.80 -12.38
N GLY A 9 -1.18 -2.35 -13.63
CA GLY A 9 -1.44 -0.96 -14.01
C GLY A 9 -2.84 -0.49 -13.60
N ALA A 10 -3.87 -1.32 -13.84
CA ALA A 10 -5.23 -1.02 -13.42
C ALA A 10 -5.33 -0.88 -11.89
N TYR A 11 -4.78 -1.82 -11.12
CA TYR A 11 -4.77 -1.71 -9.66
C TYR A 11 -3.99 -0.49 -9.18
N LYS A 12 -2.84 -0.18 -9.79
CA LYS A 12 -2.08 1.02 -9.47
C LYS A 12 -2.91 2.29 -9.69
N GLU A 13 -3.60 2.40 -10.82
CA GLU A 13 -4.46 3.56 -11.12
C GLU A 13 -5.62 3.67 -10.13
N LEU A 14 -6.28 2.55 -9.80
CA LEU A 14 -7.36 2.51 -8.79
C LEU A 14 -6.88 2.97 -7.41
N LEU A 15 -5.67 2.56 -7.01
CA LEU A 15 -5.10 2.88 -5.70
C LEU A 15 -4.53 4.30 -5.63
N LEU A 16 -4.06 4.86 -6.74
CA LEU A 16 -3.57 6.24 -6.81
C LEU A 16 -4.67 7.27 -7.07
N ASN A 17 -5.73 6.88 -7.78
CA ASN A 17 -6.79 7.77 -8.21
C ASN A 17 -8.21 7.23 -7.91
N PRO A 18 -8.51 6.80 -6.66
CA PRO A 18 -9.82 6.22 -6.31
C PRO A 18 -11.01 7.10 -6.68
N SER A 19 -10.90 8.42 -6.50
CA SER A 19 -11.96 9.38 -6.83
C SER A 19 -12.34 9.40 -8.31
N LYS A 20 -11.40 9.13 -9.23
CA LYS A 20 -11.70 9.02 -10.67
C LYS A 20 -12.60 7.82 -10.99
N HIS A 21 -12.58 6.82 -10.12
CA HIS A 21 -13.34 5.57 -10.25
C HIS A 21 -14.53 5.49 -9.28
N LYS A 22 -14.90 6.62 -8.66
CA LYS A 22 -15.98 6.70 -7.65
C LYS A 22 -15.77 5.73 -6.49
N LEU A 23 -14.51 5.53 -6.09
CA LEU A 23 -14.15 4.71 -4.93
C LEU A 23 -14.02 5.59 -3.69
N ASP A 24 -14.63 5.14 -2.61
CA ASP A 24 -14.71 5.86 -1.33
C ASP A 24 -13.54 5.48 -0.42
N PHE A 25 -12.31 5.78 -0.86
CA PHE A 25 -11.10 5.67 -0.03
C PHE A 25 -10.04 6.65 -0.51
N LYS A 26 -9.10 6.98 0.37
CA LYS A 26 -8.01 7.92 0.05
C LYS A 26 -6.95 7.24 -0.83
N PRO A 27 -6.29 7.98 -1.74
CA PRO A 27 -5.15 7.47 -2.49
C PRO A 27 -4.10 6.81 -1.59
N ILE A 28 -3.46 5.76 -2.09
CA ILE A 28 -2.42 5.03 -1.34
C ILE A 28 -1.29 5.97 -0.87
N THR A 29 -0.93 6.98 -1.67
CA THR A 29 0.07 7.99 -1.32
C THR A 29 -0.34 8.91 -0.17
N GLU A 30 -1.65 9.03 0.10
CA GLU A 30 -2.18 9.80 1.24
C GLU A 30 -2.39 8.92 2.47
N CYS A 31 -2.50 7.61 2.30
CA CYS A 31 -2.67 6.65 3.40
C CYS A 31 -1.36 6.35 4.14
N PHE A 32 -0.22 6.62 3.52
CA PHE A 32 1.10 6.45 4.11
C PHE A 32 1.82 7.78 4.26
N GLU A 33 2.68 7.89 5.26
CA GLU A 33 3.61 9.00 5.42
C GLU A 33 5.01 8.51 5.73
N LYS A 34 6.01 9.35 5.46
CA LYS A 34 7.41 9.04 5.78
C LYS A 34 7.60 8.92 7.29
N SER A 35 8.45 7.99 7.70
CA SER A 35 8.81 7.72 9.08
C SER A 35 10.30 7.50 9.20
N ASP A 36 10.90 7.90 10.32
CA ASP A 36 12.30 7.56 10.62
C ASP A 36 12.47 6.06 10.87
N ASP A 37 11.44 5.42 11.45
CA ASP A 37 11.39 3.98 11.68
C ASP A 37 11.01 3.20 10.43
N VAL A 38 11.56 1.99 10.30
CA VAL A 38 11.19 1.03 9.26
C VAL A 38 9.99 0.21 9.72
N THR A 39 8.90 0.26 8.96
CA THR A 39 7.73 -0.61 9.17
C THR A 39 7.75 -1.75 8.15
N ALA A 40 7.59 -2.99 8.62
CA ALA A 40 7.59 -4.15 7.74
C ALA A 40 6.53 -4.03 6.63
N LYS A 41 6.89 -4.43 5.41
CA LYS A 41 5.97 -4.36 4.25
C LYS A 41 4.65 -5.08 4.49
N HIS A 42 4.70 -6.24 5.15
CA HIS A 42 3.51 -7.04 5.42
C HIS A 42 2.57 -6.40 6.47
N ILE A 43 3.10 -5.56 7.36
CA ILE A 43 2.33 -4.80 8.34
C ILE A 43 1.61 -3.65 7.63
N LEU A 44 2.34 -2.81 6.89
CA LEU A 44 1.77 -1.70 6.11
C LEU A 44 0.70 -2.20 5.13
N ALA A 45 0.95 -3.34 4.47
CA ALA A 45 -0.02 -3.94 3.58
C ALA A 45 -1.27 -4.43 4.31
N LYS A 46 -1.14 -5.00 5.51
CA LYS A 46 -2.28 -5.42 6.32
C LYS A 46 -3.11 -4.20 6.71
N GLU A 47 -2.48 -3.15 7.26
CA GLU A 47 -3.18 -1.93 7.68
C GLU A 47 -3.96 -1.28 6.54
N PHE A 48 -3.37 -1.19 5.35
CA PHE A 48 -4.05 -0.65 4.18
C PHE A 48 -5.18 -1.55 3.67
N ILE A 49 -5.02 -2.87 3.68
CA ILE A 49 -6.10 -3.80 3.29
C ILE A 49 -7.27 -3.72 4.29
N ASP A 50 -6.97 -3.67 5.58
CA ASP A 50 -7.96 -3.53 6.65
C ASP A 50 -8.72 -2.19 6.49
N TYR A 51 -8.01 -1.10 6.18
CA TYR A 51 -8.62 0.21 5.86
C TYR A 51 -9.51 0.17 4.62
N LEU A 52 -9.06 -0.46 3.53
CA LEU A 52 -9.84 -0.55 2.30
C LEU A 52 -11.15 -1.32 2.49
N ASN A 53 -11.17 -2.26 3.44
CA ASN A 53 -12.28 -3.20 3.68
C ASN A 53 -12.80 -3.86 2.38
N LYS A 54 -11.87 -4.17 1.47
CA LYS A 54 -12.14 -4.71 0.12
C LYS A 54 -11.14 -5.82 -0.20
N PRO A 55 -11.50 -6.80 -1.04
CA PRO A 55 -10.59 -7.87 -1.44
C PRO A 55 -9.48 -7.33 -2.36
N LEU A 56 -8.34 -6.96 -1.76
CA LEU A 56 -7.12 -6.60 -2.48
C LEU A 56 -6.06 -7.70 -2.30
N PRO A 57 -5.60 -8.34 -3.38
CA PRO A 57 -4.54 -9.34 -3.28
C PRO A 57 -3.23 -8.72 -2.78
N LYS A 58 -2.66 -9.28 -1.70
CA LYS A 58 -1.41 -8.79 -1.09
C LYS A 58 -0.25 -8.64 -2.08
N VAL A 59 -0.13 -9.59 -3.03
CA VAL A 59 0.93 -9.56 -4.05
C VAL A 59 0.82 -8.33 -4.96
N ILE A 60 -0.40 -7.93 -5.34
CA ILE A 60 -0.65 -6.73 -6.13
C ILE A 60 -0.21 -5.50 -5.33
N LEU A 61 -0.63 -5.42 -4.07
CA LEU A 61 -0.30 -4.31 -3.20
C LEU A 61 1.22 -4.17 -3.02
N TYR A 62 1.95 -5.28 -2.83
CA TYR A 62 3.42 -5.23 -2.76
C TYR A 62 4.07 -4.68 -4.02
N ILE A 63 3.57 -5.08 -5.20
CA ILE A 63 4.08 -4.57 -6.48
C ILE A 63 3.78 -3.08 -6.60
N VAL A 64 2.56 -2.65 -6.30
CA VAL A 64 2.16 -1.24 -6.35
C VAL A 64 2.96 -0.40 -5.36
N MET A 65 3.11 -0.85 -4.11
CA MET A 65 3.94 -0.18 -3.10
C MET A 65 5.38 -0.02 -3.59
N ASN A 66 5.97 -1.07 -4.17
CA ASN A 66 7.31 -0.98 -4.75
C ASN A 66 7.40 0.04 -5.90
N GLN A 67 6.36 0.13 -6.73
CA GLN A 67 6.32 1.08 -7.85
C GLN A 67 6.05 2.53 -7.42
N VAL A 68 5.41 2.74 -6.27
CA VAL A 68 5.01 4.07 -5.77
C VAL A 68 6.05 4.62 -4.80
N PHE A 69 6.54 3.79 -3.87
CA PHE A 69 7.43 4.20 -2.79
C PHE A 69 8.89 3.76 -2.97
N GLY A 70 9.20 2.98 -4.02
CA GLY A 70 10.51 2.38 -4.22
C GLY A 70 10.64 1.00 -3.57
N GLN A 71 11.81 0.37 -3.67
CA GLN A 71 12.05 -0.92 -3.02
C GLN A 71 12.21 -0.75 -1.50
N CYS A 72 11.97 -1.83 -0.75
CA CYS A 72 12.31 -1.87 0.68
C CYS A 72 13.81 -1.57 0.87
N ASP A 73 14.10 -0.65 1.79
CA ASP A 73 15.44 -0.10 2.03
C ASP A 73 15.96 -0.34 3.45
N GLY A 74 15.15 -0.99 4.31
CA GLY A 74 15.54 -1.31 5.68
C GLY A 74 14.84 -2.55 6.24
N LYS A 75 15.19 -2.88 7.49
CA LYS A 75 14.51 -3.90 8.29
C LYS A 75 13.90 -3.28 9.54
N ASP A 76 12.72 -3.76 9.92
CA ASP A 76 12.10 -3.42 11.20
C ASP A 76 12.87 -4.02 12.39
N SER A 77 12.42 -3.73 13.61
CA SER A 77 12.99 -4.27 14.85
C SER A 77 12.92 -5.80 14.97
N SER A 78 12.07 -6.45 14.16
CA SER A 78 11.90 -7.90 14.09
C SER A 78 12.71 -8.54 12.94
N GLY A 79 13.50 -7.77 12.20
CA GLY A 79 14.33 -8.24 11.09
C GLY A 79 13.62 -8.40 9.75
N ASN A 80 12.37 -7.93 9.62
CA ASN A 80 11.57 -8.00 8.39
C ASN A 80 11.85 -6.81 7.47
N LEU A 81 11.94 -7.07 6.16
CA LEU A 81 12.07 -6.01 5.16
C LEU A 81 10.85 -5.08 5.15
N GLY A 82 11.12 -3.79 5.14
CA GLY A 82 10.12 -2.75 5.26
C GLY A 82 10.48 -1.47 4.53
N TYR A 83 9.68 -0.44 4.80
CA TYR A 83 9.89 0.91 4.27
C TYR A 83 9.95 1.89 5.44
N HIS A 84 10.62 3.02 5.21
CA HIS A 84 10.53 4.22 6.05
C HIS A 84 9.17 4.92 5.90
N LEU A 85 8.11 4.17 6.17
CA LEU A 85 6.71 4.58 6.07
C LEU A 85 5.94 4.13 7.29
N LYS A 86 4.89 4.89 7.64
CA LYS A 86 3.84 4.49 8.58
C LYS A 86 2.47 4.73 7.96
N PHE A 87 1.50 3.92 8.37
CA PHE A 87 0.12 4.09 7.96
C PHE A 87 -0.54 5.21 8.78
N LYS A 88 -1.24 6.13 8.10
CA LYS A 88 -1.83 7.33 8.71
C LYS A 88 -3.26 7.62 8.28
N ALA A 89 -3.90 6.72 7.52
CA ALA A 89 -5.28 6.98 7.14
C ALA A 89 -6.14 6.96 8.41
N ASP A 90 -6.84 8.07 8.67
CA ASP A 90 -7.89 8.14 9.67
C ASP A 90 -8.77 6.89 9.54
N THR A 91 -8.71 6.04 10.56
CA THR A 91 -9.76 5.06 10.81
C THR A 91 -10.95 5.88 11.29
N GLY A 92 -11.63 6.56 10.36
CA GLY A 92 -12.88 7.25 10.64
C GLY A 92 -13.89 6.21 11.10
N GLY A 93 -14.06 6.13 12.42
CA GLY A 93 -15.20 5.48 13.07
C GLY A 93 -16.42 6.39 13.04
#